data_AF-K0KBJ2-F1
#
_entry.id   AF-K0KBJ2-F1
#
_cell.length_a   1.000
_cell.length_b   1.000
_cell.length_c   1.000
_cell.angle_alpha   90.00
_cell.angle_beta   90.00
_cell.angle_gamma   90.00
#
_symmetry.space_group_name_H-M   'P 1'
#
loop_
_entity.id
_entity.type
_entity.pdbx_description
1 polymer ?
#
loop_
_entity_poly.entity_id
_entity_poly.type
_entity_poly.pdbx_seq_one_letter_code
_entity_poly.pdbx_strand_id
1 'polypeptide(L)'
;MTTLRTALAVVLTSLALLAGANTAQAAINAPAVTDDYLFSKSLAQFSSIRSGSPYADQLDWSSDGCSWSPDNPFGFKFLPACHRHDFGYRNYKRQARFNETSRLRIDDNFKSDLYHQCAGNWACNRTADLYYEAVRKFGAS
;
A
#
# COMPACT_ATOMS: atom_id res chain seq x y z
N MET A 1 8.18 -74.98 -31.10
CA MET A 1 7.09 -74.02 -30.75
C MET A 1 7.13 -73.89 -29.23
N THR A 2 7.45 -72.79 -28.56
CA THR A 2 7.53 -71.38 -28.95
C THR A 2 8.42 -70.69 -27.90
N THR A 3 9.21 -69.74 -28.39
CA THR A 3 10.21 -68.85 -27.78
C THR A 3 10.08 -68.37 -26.32
N LEU A 4 11.24 -68.38 -25.64
CA LEU A 4 11.62 -67.51 -24.53
C LEU A 4 11.66 -66.03 -24.99
N ARG A 5 11.12 -65.09 -24.20
CA ARG A 5 11.36 -63.65 -24.39
C ARG A 5 11.58 -62.96 -23.05
N THR A 6 12.85 -62.76 -22.72
CA THR A 6 13.31 -61.77 -21.76
C THR A 6 13.29 -60.40 -22.43
N ALA A 7 12.74 -59.38 -21.77
CA ALA A 7 13.08 -57.98 -22.04
C ALA A 7 12.85 -57.15 -20.77
N LEU A 8 13.96 -56.76 -20.13
CA LEU A 8 14.03 -55.60 -19.25
C LEU A 8 13.74 -54.33 -20.06
N ALA A 9 13.01 -53.36 -19.50
CA ALA A 9 13.26 -51.95 -19.74
C ALA A 9 12.60 -51.05 -18.67
N VAL A 10 13.42 -50.67 -17.70
CA VAL A 10 13.57 -49.35 -17.07
C VAL A 10 12.29 -48.58 -16.67
N VAL A 11 12.13 -48.48 -15.35
CA VAL A 11 11.30 -47.50 -14.64
C VAL A 11 11.70 -46.08 -15.05
N LEU A 12 10.82 -45.34 -15.72
CA LEU A 12 10.94 -43.89 -15.89
C LEU A 12 10.12 -43.19 -14.81
N THR A 13 10.70 -42.99 -13.64
CA THR A 13 10.19 -42.03 -12.65
C THR A 13 10.32 -40.63 -13.22
N SER A 14 9.21 -40.05 -13.67
CA SER A 14 9.13 -38.63 -14.00
C SER A 14 9.04 -37.85 -12.69
N LEU A 15 10.19 -37.56 -12.07
CA LEU A 15 10.25 -36.63 -10.94
C LEU A 15 10.06 -35.22 -11.51
N ALA A 16 8.81 -34.77 -11.59
CA ALA A 16 8.50 -33.41 -11.97
C ALA A 16 9.17 -32.46 -10.96
N LEU A 17 10.16 -31.72 -11.44
CA LEU A 17 10.78 -30.62 -10.72
C LEU A 17 9.68 -29.60 -10.40
N LEU A 18 9.14 -29.65 -9.18
CA LEU A 18 8.49 -28.51 -8.55
C LEU A 18 9.59 -27.52 -8.17
N ALA A 19 10.23 -26.92 -9.18
CA ALA A 19 10.92 -25.67 -9.01
C ALA A 19 9.84 -24.65 -8.70
N GLY A 20 9.60 -24.42 -7.40
CA GLY A 20 8.81 -23.29 -6.95
C GLY A 20 9.36 -22.06 -7.64
N ALA A 21 8.55 -21.47 -8.52
CA ALA A 21 8.86 -20.19 -9.11
C ALA A 21 8.79 -19.16 -7.98
N ASN A 22 9.89 -19.03 -7.23
CA ASN A 22 10.20 -17.79 -6.56
C ASN A 22 10.45 -16.80 -7.70
N THR A 23 9.37 -16.22 -8.23
CA THR A 23 9.46 -15.02 -9.03
C THR A 23 10.03 -13.97 -8.10
N ALA A 24 11.35 -13.83 -8.05
CA ALA A 24 11.97 -12.66 -7.50
C ALA A 24 11.43 -11.50 -8.33
N GLN A 25 10.43 -10.77 -7.81
CA GLN A 25 9.92 -9.58 -8.45
C GLN A 25 11.12 -8.65 -8.69
N ALA A 26 11.25 -8.14 -9.91
CA ALA A 26 12.33 -7.20 -10.22
C ALA A 26 12.30 -6.02 -9.24
N ALA A 27 13.47 -5.59 -8.78
CA ALA A 27 13.57 -4.46 -7.88
C ALA A 27 13.01 -3.21 -8.56
N ILE A 28 12.04 -2.54 -7.92
CA ILE A 28 11.45 -1.30 -8.40
C ILE A 28 12.25 -0.10 -7.91
N ASN A 29 12.07 1.06 -8.56
CA ASN A 29 12.40 2.34 -7.94
C ASN A 29 11.32 2.67 -6.89
N ALA A 30 11.47 2.13 -5.68
CA ALA A 30 10.48 2.25 -4.61
C ALA A 30 10.12 3.71 -4.26
N PRO A 31 11.07 4.66 -4.17
CA PRO A 31 10.74 6.09 -4.01
C PRO A 31 9.84 6.63 -5.12
N ALA A 32 10.17 6.37 -6.39
CA ALA A 32 9.38 6.88 -7.52
C ALA A 32 7.95 6.29 -7.54
N VAL A 33 7.80 5.00 -7.26
CA VAL A 33 6.48 4.36 -7.19
C VAL A 33 5.67 4.88 -6.00
N THR A 34 6.32 5.09 -4.85
CA THR A 34 5.68 5.69 -3.67
C THR A 34 5.14 7.09 -4.01
N ASP A 35 5.94 7.90 -4.70
CA ASP A 35 5.58 9.27 -5.06
C ASP A 35 4.46 9.31 -6.11
N ASP A 36 4.48 8.41 -7.10
CA ASP A 36 3.40 8.24 -8.07
C ASP A 36 2.07 7.92 -7.36
N TYR A 37 2.08 6.94 -6.44
CA TYR A 37 0.89 6.51 -5.71
C TYR A 37 0.34 7.57 -4.76
N LEU A 38 1.21 8.38 -4.14
CA LEU A 38 0.79 9.45 -3.25
C LEU A 38 0.27 10.68 -3.97
N PHE A 39 0.99 11.15 -5.00
CA PHE A 39 0.82 12.52 -5.52
C PHE A 39 0.34 12.57 -6.96
N SER A 40 0.32 11.45 -7.69
CA SER A 40 -0.14 11.40 -9.09
C SER A 40 -1.39 10.56 -9.28
N LYS A 41 -1.83 9.81 -8.27
CA LYS A 41 -3.10 9.06 -8.28
C LYS A 41 -4.19 9.81 -7.52
N SER A 42 -5.42 9.74 -8.01
CA SER A 42 -6.59 10.11 -7.22
C SER A 42 -6.76 9.16 -6.02
N LEU A 43 -7.51 9.57 -5.00
CA LEU A 43 -7.75 8.73 -3.83
C LEU A 43 -8.44 7.41 -4.19
N ALA A 44 -9.35 7.44 -5.17
CA ALA A 44 -10.02 6.25 -5.68
C ALA A 44 -9.04 5.31 -6.41
N GLN A 45 -8.14 5.85 -7.23
CA GLN A 45 -7.09 5.07 -7.89
C GLN A 45 -6.14 4.45 -6.86
N PHE A 46 -5.69 5.23 -5.86
CA PHE A 46 -4.87 4.70 -4.77
C PHE A 46 -5.58 3.57 -4.01
N SER A 47 -6.87 3.74 -3.70
CA SER A 47 -7.65 2.70 -3.00
C SER A 47 -7.72 1.41 -3.81
N SER A 48 -7.88 1.51 -5.13
CA SER A 48 -7.83 0.36 -6.05
C SER A 48 -6.45 -0.31 -6.05
N ILE A 49 -5.37 0.47 -6.17
CA ILE A 49 -3.99 -0.03 -6.13
C ILE A 49 -3.71 -0.74 -4.79
N ARG A 50 -4.09 -0.12 -3.66
CA ARG A 50 -3.93 -0.66 -2.31
C ARG A 50 -4.58 -2.04 -2.16
N SER A 51 -5.75 -2.27 -2.78
CA SER A 51 -6.44 -3.56 -2.71
C SER A 51 -5.62 -4.73 -3.28
N GLY A 52 -4.76 -4.46 -4.26
CA GLY A 52 -3.83 -5.44 -4.83
C GLY A 52 -2.46 -5.47 -4.14
N SER A 53 -2.13 -4.46 -3.33
CA SER A 53 -0.86 -4.30 -2.61
C SER A 53 0.37 -4.67 -3.46
N PRO A 54 0.54 -4.06 -4.66
CA PRO A 54 1.64 -4.42 -5.55
C PRO A 54 3.00 -4.16 -4.88
N TYR A 55 3.98 -5.00 -5.19
CA TYR A 55 5.33 -4.92 -4.63
C TYR A 55 5.35 -4.96 -3.08
N ALA A 56 4.52 -5.81 -2.46
CA ALA A 56 4.39 -5.89 -1.00
C ALA A 56 5.69 -6.28 -0.26
N ASP A 57 6.66 -6.85 -0.95
CA ASP A 57 8.02 -7.10 -0.46
C ASP A 57 8.87 -5.82 -0.41
N GLN A 58 8.58 -4.83 -1.26
CA GLN A 58 9.36 -3.62 -1.47
C GLN A 58 8.69 -2.34 -0.95
N LEU A 59 7.37 -2.33 -0.81
CA LEU A 59 6.57 -1.24 -0.26
C LEU A 59 5.84 -1.69 1.01
N ASP A 60 5.67 -0.77 1.96
CA ASP A 60 4.89 -1.01 3.16
C ASP A 60 3.42 -0.62 2.94
N TRP A 61 2.54 -1.63 2.90
CA TRP A 61 1.09 -1.46 2.77
C TRP A 61 0.34 -1.52 4.10
N SER A 62 1.03 -1.75 5.22
CA SER A 62 0.39 -1.78 6.54
C SER A 62 -0.27 -0.43 6.85
N SER A 63 -1.37 -0.48 7.60
CA SER A 63 -2.12 0.70 8.01
C SER A 63 -2.92 0.37 9.26
N ASP A 64 -3.00 1.32 10.16
CA ASP A 64 -3.83 1.30 11.37
C ASP A 64 -5.02 2.26 11.22
N GLY A 65 -5.38 2.61 9.98
CA GLY A 65 -6.50 3.49 9.68
C GLY A 65 -6.22 4.91 10.17
N CYS A 66 -7.21 5.55 10.77
CA CYS A 66 -7.02 6.87 11.36
C CYS A 66 -6.39 6.82 12.78
N SER A 67 -5.69 5.73 13.10
CA SER A 67 -4.97 5.42 14.34
C SER A 67 -5.81 5.65 15.60
N TRP A 68 -5.60 6.79 16.26
CA TRP A 68 -6.25 7.18 17.51
C TRP A 68 -7.55 7.97 17.31
N SER A 69 -7.88 8.25 16.05
CA SER A 69 -9.11 8.95 15.66
C SER A 69 -10.10 7.97 15.02
N PRO A 70 -11.41 8.24 15.09
CA PRO A 70 -12.40 7.43 14.38
C PRO A 70 -12.15 7.39 12.86
N ASP A 71 -12.25 6.20 12.25
CA ASP A 71 -12.09 6.04 10.81
C ASP A 71 -13.17 6.76 9.98
N ASN A 72 -14.38 6.86 10.56
CA ASN A 72 -15.53 7.48 9.91
C ASN A 72 -16.28 8.42 10.86
N PRO A 73 -15.69 9.58 11.23
CA PRO A 73 -16.31 10.49 12.19
C PRO A 73 -17.64 10.98 11.63
N PHE A 74 -18.74 10.79 12.38
CA PHE A 74 -20.10 11.17 11.95
C PHE A 74 -20.55 10.58 10.60
N GLY A 75 -19.91 9.47 10.16
CA GLY A 75 -20.17 8.84 8.86
C GLY A 75 -19.38 9.43 7.68
N PHE A 76 -18.48 10.39 7.90
CA PHE A 76 -17.58 10.90 6.86
C PHE A 76 -16.53 9.85 6.50
N LYS A 77 -16.32 9.56 5.21
CA LYS A 77 -15.49 8.44 4.74
C LYS A 77 -13.99 8.78 4.74
N PHE A 78 -13.40 8.94 5.93
CA PHE A 78 -12.00 9.38 6.09
C PHE A 78 -10.98 8.24 5.96
N LEU A 79 -11.38 7.00 6.23
CA LEU A 79 -10.51 5.83 6.18
C LEU A 79 -9.63 5.72 4.91
N PRO A 80 -10.13 5.93 3.67
CA PRO A 80 -9.28 5.87 2.49
C PRO A 80 -8.14 6.91 2.50
N ALA A 81 -8.39 8.11 3.04
CA ALA A 81 -7.38 9.15 3.17
C ALA A 81 -6.32 8.74 4.20
N CYS A 82 -6.75 8.19 5.34
CA CYS A 82 -5.84 7.69 6.38
C CYS A 82 -4.96 6.55 5.86
N HIS A 83 -5.52 5.61 5.09
CA HIS A 83 -4.74 4.57 4.40
C HIS A 83 -3.63 5.12 3.49
N ARG A 84 -3.88 6.25 2.81
CA ARG A 84 -2.88 6.88 1.93
C ARG A 84 -1.83 7.66 2.72
N HIS A 85 -2.25 8.31 3.80
CA HIS A 85 -1.35 8.99 4.74
C HIS A 85 -0.37 8.00 5.37
N ASP A 86 -0.87 6.88 5.89
CA ASP A 86 -0.06 5.79 6.45
C ASP A 86 0.93 5.23 5.45
N PHE A 87 0.47 4.96 4.22
CA PHE A 87 1.34 4.49 3.15
C PHE A 87 2.50 5.46 2.91
N GLY A 88 2.23 6.77 2.90
CA GLY A 88 3.26 7.79 2.75
C GLY A 88 4.25 7.79 3.92
N TYR A 89 3.75 7.84 5.15
CA TYR A 89 4.59 7.88 6.36
C TYR A 89 5.50 6.66 6.45
N ARG A 90 4.94 5.47 6.33
CA ARG A 90 5.68 4.20 6.50
C ARG A 90 6.73 4.02 5.41
N ASN A 91 6.38 4.28 4.15
CA ASN A 91 7.32 4.14 3.05
C ASN A 91 8.41 5.21 3.08
N TYR A 92 8.10 6.48 3.34
CA TYR A 92 9.13 7.51 3.45
C TYR A 92 10.10 7.24 4.60
N LYS A 93 9.63 6.72 5.74
CA LYS A 93 10.49 6.31 6.86
C LYS A 93 11.38 5.14 6.47
N ARG A 94 10.81 4.07 5.90
CA ARG A 94 11.55 2.89 5.42
C ARG A 94 12.59 3.27 4.33
N GLN A 95 12.30 4.28 3.54
CA GLN A 95 13.17 4.79 2.47
C GLN A 95 14.15 5.88 2.95
N ALA A 96 14.26 6.11 4.27
CA ALA A 96 15.18 7.07 4.88
C ALA A 96 15.09 8.50 4.32
N ARG A 97 13.88 8.91 3.92
CA ARG A 97 13.60 10.24 3.35
C ARG A 97 12.44 10.96 4.03
N PHE A 98 12.07 10.52 5.23
CA PHE A 98 11.08 11.17 6.08
C PHE A 98 11.72 12.31 6.89
N ASN A 99 11.57 13.53 6.39
CA ASN A 99 11.93 14.78 7.04
C ASN A 99 10.72 15.74 7.05
N GLU A 100 10.85 16.90 7.71
CA GLU A 100 9.74 17.84 7.86
C GLU A 100 9.14 18.32 6.53
N THR A 101 9.96 18.54 5.51
CA THR A 101 9.49 18.93 4.17
C THR A 101 8.63 17.83 3.54
N SER A 102 9.09 16.58 3.59
CA SER A 102 8.31 15.45 3.08
C SER A 102 7.07 15.17 3.92
N ARG A 103 7.16 15.32 5.24
CA ARG A 103 6.05 15.13 6.18
C ARG A 103 4.94 16.13 5.88
N LEU A 104 5.28 17.42 5.77
CA LEU A 104 4.34 18.46 5.38
C LEU A 104 3.65 18.14 4.05
N ARG A 105 4.40 17.71 3.04
CA ARG A 105 3.83 17.34 1.73
C ARG A 105 2.84 16.17 1.82
N ILE A 106 3.12 15.17 2.67
CA ILE A 106 2.21 14.05 2.89
C ILE A 106 0.97 14.49 3.67
N ASP A 107 1.14 15.32 4.70
CA ASP A 107 0.04 15.85 5.51
C ASP A 107 -0.89 16.74 4.68
N ASP A 108 -0.34 17.57 3.79
CA ASP A 108 -1.13 18.42 2.88
C ASP A 108 -1.90 17.57 1.86
N ASN A 109 -1.31 16.49 1.36
CA ASN A 109 -2.00 15.54 0.49
C ASN A 109 -3.15 14.84 1.23
N PHE A 110 -2.94 14.48 2.51
CA PHE A 110 -3.99 13.93 3.36
C PHE A 110 -5.13 14.92 3.58
N LYS A 111 -4.84 16.20 3.86
CA LYS A 111 -5.88 17.24 3.95
C LYS A 111 -6.69 17.34 2.65
N SER A 112 -6.01 17.33 1.50
CA SER A 112 -6.65 17.36 0.19
C SER A 112 -7.62 16.19 -0.01
N ASP A 113 -7.21 14.98 0.40
CA ASP A 113 -8.06 13.79 0.34
C ASP A 113 -9.31 13.87 1.22
N LEU A 114 -9.13 14.34 2.46
CA LEU A 114 -10.25 14.53 3.36
C LEU A 114 -11.26 15.53 2.78
N TYR A 115 -10.77 16.66 2.26
CA TYR A 115 -11.59 17.67 1.61
C TYR A 115 -12.31 17.13 0.37
N HIS A 116 -11.65 16.29 -0.41
CA HIS A 116 -12.27 15.62 -1.54
C HIS A 116 -13.44 14.72 -1.09
N GLN A 117 -13.24 13.93 -0.04
CA GLN A 117 -14.31 13.09 0.54
C GLN A 117 -15.46 13.91 1.13
N CYS A 118 -15.17 15.12 1.61
CA CYS A 118 -16.18 16.02 2.15
C CYS A 118 -17.07 16.66 1.08
N ALA A 119 -16.61 16.76 -0.17
CA ALA A 119 -17.38 17.32 -1.29
C ALA A 119 -18.06 18.67 -0.95
N GLY A 120 -17.37 19.54 -0.19
CA GLY A 120 -17.88 20.85 0.22
C GLY A 120 -18.79 20.86 1.45
N ASN A 121 -19.08 19.71 2.07
CA ASN A 121 -19.81 19.65 3.34
C ASN A 121 -19.03 20.39 4.44
N TRP A 122 -19.65 21.42 5.02
CA TRP A 122 -19.00 22.29 5.99
C TRP A 122 -18.54 21.55 7.25
N ALA A 123 -19.39 20.72 7.84
CA ALA A 123 -19.06 19.98 9.08
C ALA A 123 -17.94 18.96 8.84
N CYS A 124 -17.99 18.30 7.68
CA CYS A 124 -16.93 17.40 7.24
C CYS A 124 -15.60 18.15 7.06
N ASN A 125 -15.59 19.29 6.38
CA ASN A 125 -14.36 20.09 6.19
C ASN A 125 -13.77 20.55 7.53
N ARG A 126 -14.60 20.93 8.51
CA ARG A 126 -14.11 21.26 9.86
C ARG A 126 -13.56 20.06 10.61
N THR A 127 -14.16 18.89 10.41
CA THR A 127 -13.59 17.65 10.94
C THR A 127 -12.25 17.33 10.25
N ALA A 128 -12.13 17.57 8.94
CA ALA A 128 -10.89 17.40 8.19
C ALA A 128 -9.77 18.34 8.65
N ASP A 129 -10.10 19.60 8.95
CA ASP A 129 -9.16 20.57 9.55
C ASP A 129 -8.58 20.02 10.87
N LEU A 130 -9.42 19.47 11.76
CA LEU A 130 -8.98 18.90 13.03
C LEU A 130 -8.03 17.69 12.84
N TYR A 131 -8.33 16.82 11.87
CA TYR A 131 -7.49 15.65 11.57
C TYR A 131 -6.13 16.09 11.03
N TYR A 132 -6.10 17.08 10.14
CA TYR A 132 -4.87 17.66 9.63
C TYR A 132 -4.04 18.29 10.77
N GLU A 133 -4.65 19.14 11.60
CA GLU A 133 -3.94 19.77 12.72
C GLU A 133 -3.37 18.74 13.69
N ALA A 134 -4.09 17.66 13.97
CA ALA A 134 -3.63 16.57 14.82
C ALA A 134 -2.37 15.90 14.24
N VAL A 135 -2.35 15.51 12.96
CA VAL A 135 -1.16 14.89 12.36
C VAL A 135 0.01 15.87 12.26
N ARG A 136 -0.25 17.16 12.00
CA ARG A 136 0.80 18.20 12.00
C ARG A 136 1.46 18.34 13.36
N LYS A 137 0.67 18.29 14.44
CA LYS A 137 1.14 18.47 15.82
C LYS A 137 1.75 17.21 16.44
N PHE A 138 1.23 16.03 16.14
CA PHE A 138 1.56 14.79 16.85
C PHE A 138 2.16 13.68 15.97
N GLY A 139 2.09 13.80 14.64
CA GLY A 139 2.53 12.75 13.71
C GLY A 139 4.05 12.58 13.54
N ALA A 140 4.87 13.41 14.18
CA ALA A 140 6.33 13.39 13.98
C ALA A 140 7.09 12.25 14.70
N SER A 141 6.41 11.20 15.15
CA SER A 141 7.02 10.02 15.80
C SER A 141 7.44 8.98 14.78
#